data_AF-A0A920A7F4-F1
#
_entry.id   AF-A0A920A7F4-F1
#
_cell.length_a   1.000
_cell.length_b   1.000
_cell.length_c   1.000
_cell.angle_alpha   90.00
_cell.angle_beta   90.00
_cell.angle_gamma   90.00
#
_symmetry.space_group_name_H-M   'P 1'
#
loop_
_entity.id
_entity.type
_entity.pdbx_description
1 polymer ?
#
loop_
_entity_poly.entity_id
_entity_poly.type
_entity_poly.pdbx_seq_one_letter_code
_entity_poly.pdbx_strand_id
1 'polypeptide(L)'
;MIEDIKKIISKNIDCFHLEILDESPNHGGYSGQVSHIKVIIVSDLFVDKSLINRHKEVYKAMESYVSEIHAISIVAKSIAQWKESDDFIPSPDCAK
;
A
#
# COMPACT_ATOMS: atom_id res chain seq x y z
N MET A 1 -11.52 6.04 -6.53
CA MET A 1 -11.03 5.33 -5.33
C MET A 1 -9.51 5.23 -5.31
N ILE A 2 -8.85 4.40 -6.13
CA ILE A 2 -7.38 4.23 -6.06
C ILE A 2 -6.63 5.56 -6.22
N GLU A 3 -7.03 6.37 -7.20
CA GLU A 3 -6.44 7.70 -7.42
C GLU A 3 -6.66 8.65 -6.23
N ASP A 4 -7.79 8.51 -5.53
CA ASP A 4 -8.10 9.33 -4.34
C ASP A 4 -7.27 8.88 -3.13
N ILE A 5 -7.07 7.56 -2.97
CA ILE A 5 -6.17 6.98 -1.97
C ILE A 5 -4.73 7.44 -2.25
N LYS A 6 -4.30 7.44 -3.52
CA LYS A 6 -2.98 7.93 -3.90
C LYS A 6 -2.79 9.40 -3.50
N LYS A 7 -3.78 10.24 -3.79
CA LYS A 7 -3.77 11.66 -3.42
C LYS A 7 -3.74 11.90 -1.92
N ILE A 8 -4.55 11.17 -1.14
CA ILE A 8 -4.59 11.37 0.32
C ILE A 8 -3.29 10.92 0.97
N ILE A 9 -2.69 9.82 0.49
CA ILE A 9 -1.39 9.35 0.99
C ILE A 9 -0.31 10.36 0.66
N SER A 10 -0.18 10.80 -0.60
CA SER A 10 0.81 11.80 -1.03
C SER A 10 0.64 13.16 -0.35
N LYS A 11 -0.55 13.48 0.14
CA LYS A 11 -0.80 14.70 0.93
C LYS A 11 -0.31 14.59 2.37
N ASN A 12 -0.36 13.40 2.97
CA ASN A 12 -0.03 13.17 4.38
C ASN A 12 1.40 12.65 4.59
N ILE A 13 1.98 11.99 3.59
CA ILE A 13 3.32 11.40 3.63
C ILE A 13 4.11 11.95 2.45
N ASP A 14 5.27 12.54 2.74
CA ASP A 14 6.24 12.88 1.69
C ASP A 14 6.90 11.59 1.18
N CYS A 15 6.39 11.11 0.04
CA CYS A 15 6.79 9.85 -0.56
C CYS A 15 7.71 10.09 -1.76
N PHE A 16 8.87 9.43 -1.75
CA PHE A 16 9.78 9.35 -2.90
C PHE A 16 9.16 8.52 -4.04
N HIS A 17 8.43 7.46 -3.68
CA HIS A 17 7.70 6.63 -4.63
C HIS A 17 6.37 6.16 -3.99
N LEU A 18 5.30 6.16 -4.79
CA LEU A 18 3.99 5.67 -4.37
C LEU A 18 3.27 5.01 -5.55
N GLU A 19 2.95 3.74 -5.37
CA GLU A 19 2.18 2.92 -6.28
C GLU A 19 1.08 2.19 -5.51
N ILE A 20 -0.11 2.11 -6.11
CA ILE A 20 -1.26 1.40 -5.56
C ILE A 20 -1.83 0.51 -6.66
N LEU A 21 -1.87 -0.79 -6.39
CA LEU A 21 -2.37 -1.80 -7.33
C LEU A 21 -3.73 -2.31 -6.87
N ASP A 22 -4.66 -2.44 -7.82
CA ASP A 22 -5.93 -3.15 -7.60
C ASP A 22 -5.69 -4.66 -7.73
N GLU A 23 -5.78 -5.38 -6.62
CA GLU A 23 -5.67 -6.84 -6.61
C GLU A 23 -7.05 -7.52 -6.54
N SER A 24 -8.13 -6.74 -6.49
CA SER A 24 -9.51 -7.24 -6.40
C SER A 24 -9.90 -8.24 -7.49
N PRO A 25 -9.49 -8.07 -8.78
CA PRO A 25 -9.81 -9.04 -9.82
C PRO A 25 -9.19 -10.43 -9.61
N ASN A 26 -8.14 -10.52 -8.79
CA ASN A 26 -7.41 -11.77 -8.52
C ASN A 26 -8.06 -12.61 -7.41
N HIS A 27 -9.17 -12.13 -6.82
CA HIS A 27 -9.89 -12.81 -5.76
C HIS A 27 -11.29 -13.25 -6.24
N GLY A 28 -11.68 -14.48 -5.87
CA GLY A 28 -12.96 -15.06 -6.23
C GLY A 28 -14.14 -14.21 -5.72
N GLY A 29 -15.13 -13.95 -6.58
CA GLY A 29 -16.30 -13.14 -6.22
C GLY A 29 -16.18 -11.64 -6.58
N TYR A 30 -15.23 -11.25 -7.43
CA TYR A 30 -15.12 -9.87 -7.94
C TYR A 30 -16.44 -9.38 -8.54
N SER A 31 -17.02 -8.36 -7.90
CA SER A 31 -18.28 -7.72 -8.31
C SER A 31 -18.08 -6.38 -9.04
N GLY A 32 -16.85 -6.10 -9.49
CA GLY A 32 -16.49 -4.81 -10.09
C GLY A 32 -16.03 -3.75 -9.07
N GLN A 33 -16.00 -4.08 -7.78
CA GLN A 33 -15.61 -3.16 -6.71
C GLN A 33 -14.17 -3.40 -6.24
N VAL A 34 -13.46 -2.32 -5.91
CA VAL A 34 -12.13 -2.39 -5.28
C VAL A 34 -12.31 -2.90 -3.86
N SER A 35 -11.72 -4.04 -3.54
CA SER A 35 -11.81 -4.71 -2.25
C SER A 35 -10.44 -5.15 -1.72
N HIS A 36 -9.48 -5.40 -2.60
CA HIS A 36 -8.12 -5.79 -2.25
C HIS A 36 -7.15 -4.84 -2.93
N ILE A 37 -6.29 -4.19 -2.15
CA ILE A 37 -5.26 -3.31 -2.70
C ILE A 37 -3.88 -3.67 -2.16
N LYS A 38 -2.88 -3.36 -2.97
CA LYS A 38 -1.49 -3.33 -2.55
C LYS A 38 -0.95 -1.92 -2.63
N VAL A 39 -0.43 -1.42 -1.53
CA VAL A 39 0.19 -0.09 -1.41
C VAL A 39 1.70 -0.26 -1.31
N ILE A 40 2.42 0.25 -2.30
CA ILE A 40 3.88 0.30 -2.33
C ILE A 40 4.27 1.75 -2.09
N ILE A 41 4.95 2.01 -0.98
CA ILE A 41 5.32 3.36 -0.57
C ILE A 41 6.77 3.42 -0.11
N VAL A 42 7.49 4.41 -0.62
CA VAL A 42 8.89 4.66 -0.29
C VAL A 42 9.01 6.07 0.29
N SER A 43 9.55 6.19 1.49
CA SER A 43 9.75 7.46 2.17
C SER A 43 10.83 7.35 3.25
N ASP A 44 11.60 8.41 3.45
CA ASP A 44 12.54 8.49 4.57
C ASP A 44 11.85 8.53 5.94
N LEU A 45 10.54 8.80 5.98
CA LEU A 45 9.72 8.67 7.19
C LEU A 45 9.77 7.25 7.81
N PHE A 46 10.15 6.24 7.03
CA PHE A 46 10.25 4.85 7.47
C PHE A 46 11.64 4.45 7.97
N VAL A 47 12.63 5.34 7.92
CA VAL A 47 13.97 5.11 8.50
C VAL A 47 13.81 4.86 10.00
N ASP A 48 14.52 3.85 10.51
CA ASP A 48 14.50 3.39 11.92
C ASP A 48 13.12 3.02 12.50
N LYS A 49 12.06 2.98 11.69
CA LYS A 49 10.73 2.50 12.11
C LYS A 49 10.59 1.00 11.91
N SER A 50 10.02 0.33 12.90
CA SER A 50 9.59 -1.07 12.79
C SER A 50 8.49 -1.24 11.74
N LEU A 51 8.37 -2.44 11.17
CA LEU A 51 7.35 -2.75 10.16
C LEU A 51 5.93 -2.35 10.60
N ILE A 52 5.57 -2.66 11.85
CA ILE A 52 4.26 -2.34 12.43
C ILE A 52 4.04 -0.82 12.45
N ASN A 53 5.05 -0.04 12.85
CA ASN A 53 4.94 1.41 12.89
C ASN A 53 4.81 1.99 11.48
N ARG A 54 5.56 1.47 10.49
CA ARG A 54 5.41 1.89 9.09
C ARG A 54 3.98 1.67 8.60
N HIS A 55 3.40 0.50 8.86
CA HIS A 55 2.02 0.20 8.47
C HIS A 55 1.04 1.15 9.14
N LYS A 56 1.18 1.42 10.45
CA LYS A 56 0.33 2.38 11.17
C LYS A 56 0.32 3.77 10.53
N GLU A 57 1.46 4.27 10.09
CA GLU A 57 1.55 5.58 9.40
C GLU A 57 0.77 5.56 8.08
N VAL A 58 0.91 4.50 7.28
CA VAL A 58 0.18 4.34 6.01
C VAL A 58 -1.32 4.22 6.25
N TYR A 59 -1.75 3.39 7.20
CA TYR A 59 -3.16 3.26 7.59
C TYR A 59 -3.75 4.60 8.03
N LYS A 60 -3.02 5.36 8.85
CA LYS A 60 -3.45 6.69 9.29
C LYS A 60 -3.59 7.67 8.12
N ALA A 61 -2.68 7.62 7.15
CA ALA A 61 -2.73 8.49 5.98
C ALA A 61 -3.93 8.25 5.06
N MET A 62 -4.50 7.05 5.07
CA MET A 62 -5.66 6.66 4.26
C MET A 62 -6.89 6.23 5.08
N GLU A 63 -6.95 6.62 6.36
CA GLU A 63 -7.95 6.16 7.33
C GLU A 63 -9.39 6.20 6.80
N SER A 64 -9.73 7.24 6.03
CA SER A 64 -11.06 7.42 5.41
C SER A 64 -11.47 6.32 4.44
N TYR A 65 -10.52 5.54 3.89
CA TYR A 65 -10.78 4.47 2.93
C TYR A 65 -10.59 3.06 3.53
N VAL A 66 -10.04 2.96 4.74
CA VAL A 66 -9.70 1.66 5.36
C VAL A 66 -10.95 0.81 5.56
N SER A 67 -12.10 1.42 5.90
CA SER A 67 -13.36 0.69 6.08
C SER A 67 -14.00 0.21 4.79
N GLU A 68 -13.61 0.78 3.64
CA GLU A 68 -14.16 0.42 2.33
C GLU A 68 -13.37 -0.72 1.66
N ILE A 69 -12.18 -1.04 2.17
CA ILE A 69 -11.28 -2.04 1.59
C ILE A 69 -11.24 -3.26 2.49
N HIS A 70 -11.47 -4.45 1.92
CA HIS A 70 -11.48 -5.70 2.67
C HIS A 70 -10.07 -6.13 3.11
N ALA A 71 -9.09 -6.02 2.21
CA ALA A 71 -7.70 -6.38 2.48
C ALA A 71 -6.72 -5.37 1.91
N ILE A 72 -5.73 -5.01 2.71
CA ILE A 72 -4.70 -4.03 2.35
C ILE A 72 -3.33 -4.68 2.59
N SER A 73 -2.58 -4.88 1.52
CA SER A 73 -1.18 -5.27 1.56
C SER A 73 -0.31 -4.02 1.50
N ILE A 74 0.70 -3.90 2.38
CA ILE A 74 1.55 -2.72 2.47
C ILE A 74 3.01 -3.13 2.32
N VAL A 75 3.71 -2.46 1.40
CA VAL A 75 5.16 -2.51 1.26
C VAL A 75 5.69 -1.10 1.56
N ALA A 76 6.24 -0.91 2.75
CA ALA A 76 6.77 0.37 3.21
C ALA A 76 8.29 0.31 3.41
N LYS A 77 9.05 0.99 2.54
CA LYS A 77 10.52 0.97 2.49
C LYS A 77 11.11 2.38 2.65
N SER A 78 12.30 2.50 3.27
CA SER A 78 13.06 3.75 3.17
C SER A 78 13.66 3.91 1.78
N ILE A 79 14.11 5.13 1.43
CA ILE A 79 14.74 5.39 0.13
C ILE A 79 16.02 4.55 -0.01
N ALA A 80 16.81 4.41 1.06
CA ALA A 80 18.00 3.55 1.07
C ALA A 80 17.65 2.10 0.74
N GLN A 81 16.64 1.53 1.43
CA GLN A 81 16.18 0.16 1.19
C GLN A 81 15.66 -0.04 -0.24
N TRP A 82 14.99 0.96 -0.79
CA TRP A 82 14.49 0.93 -2.18
C TRP A 82 15.62 0.97 -3.20
N LYS A 83 16.69 1.73 -2.94
CA LYS A 83 17.87 1.77 -3.83
C LYS A 83 18.68 0.49 -3.78
N GLU A 84 18.71 -0.20 -2.65
CA GLU A 84 19.38 -1.50 -2.52
C GLU A 84 18.60 -2.62 -3.21
N SER A 85 17.27 -2.56 -3.18
CA SER A 85 16.38 -3.46 -3.92
C SER A 85 15.00 -2.82 -4.06
N ASP A 86 14.58 -2.57 -5.28
CA ASP A 86 13.23 -2.14 -5.64
C ASP A 86 12.23 -3.31 -5.67
N ASP A 87 12.72 -4.55 -5.58
CA ASP A 87 11.89 -5.75 -5.57
C ASP A 87 10.91 -5.76 -4.39
N PHE A 88 9.66 -6.05 -4.69
CA PHE A 88 8.67 -6.43 -3.70
C PHE A 88 8.15 -7.81 -4.05
N ILE A 89 7.83 -8.60 -3.02
CA ILE A 89 7.27 -9.94 -3.24
C ILE A 89 5.90 -9.73 -3.91
N PRO A 90 5.69 -10.22 -5.14
CA PRO A 90 4.37 -10.18 -5.77
C PRO A 90 3.38 -10.89 -4.86
N SER A 91 2.14 -10.41 -4.81
CA SER A 91 1.14 -11.09 -3.99
C SER A 91 0.98 -12.51 -4.53
N PRO A 92 0.94 -13.54 -3.66
CA PRO A 92 0.85 -14.92 -4.13
C PRO A 92 -0.43 -15.11 -4.94
N ASP A 93 -0.38 -15.96 -5.97
CA ASP A 93 -1.58 -16.39 -6.68
C ASP A 93 -2.57 -16.97 -5.67
N CYS A 94 -3.78 -16.42 -5.64
CA CYS A 94 -4.79 -16.85 -4.69
C CYS A 94 -5.19 -18.31 -5.01
N ALA A 95 -5.09 -19.19 -4.01
CA ALA A 95 -5.68 -20.53 -4.10
C ALA A 95 -7.20 -20.38 -4.27
N LYS A 96 -7.74 -21.01 -5.33
CA LYS A 96 -9.18 -21.09 -5.60
C LYS A 96 -9.93 -21.83 -4.50
#